data_AF-A0A8T3RUE0-F1
#
_entry.id   AF-A0A8T3RUE0-F1
#
_cell.length_a   1.000
_cell.length_b   1.000
_cell.length_c   1.000
_cell.angle_alpha   90.00
_cell.angle_beta   90.00
_cell.angle_gamma   90.00
#
_symmetry.space_group_name_H-M   'P 1'
#
loop_
_entity.id
_entity.type
_entity.pdbx_description
1 polymer ?
#
loop_
_entity_poly.entity_id
_entity_poly.type
_entity_poly.pdbx_seq_one_letter_code
_entity_poly.pdbx_strand_id
1 'polypeptide(L)' 'MLIVIASSAAAALEPEAGLARVQQFLDEVETLRAEFHQTVEDGEGRVVQTSDGVLTIARPDRFRWDYAEPYEQLVLA' A
#
# COMPACT_ATOMS: atom_id res chain seq x y z
N MET A 1 21.08 50.08 -2.64
CA MET A 1 21.53 48.67 -2.70
C MET A 1 20.34 47.82 -2.27
N LEU A 2 19.69 47.12 -3.21
CA LEU A 2 18.45 46.38 -2.96
C LEU A 2 18.80 45.05 -2.27
N ILE A 3 18.25 44.78 -1.09
CA ILE A 3 18.40 43.49 -0.41
C ILE A 3 17.43 42.51 -1.07
N VAL A 4 17.96 41.51 -1.78
CA VAL A 4 17.18 40.38 -2.27
C VAL A 4 16.92 39.45 -1.10
N ILE A 5 15.66 39.38 -0.64
CA ILE A 5 15.22 38.35 0.29
C ILE A 5 15.06 37.07 -0.53
N ALA A 6 15.99 36.13 -0.36
CA ALA A 6 15.85 34.79 -0.92
C ALA A 6 14.70 34.08 -0.18
N SER A 7 13.54 34.00 -0.82
CA SER A 7 12.41 33.19 -0.34
C SER A 7 12.82 31.72 -0.46
N SER A 8 13.04 31.02 0.65
CA SER A 8 13.23 29.57 0.59
C SER A 8 11.89 28.95 0.19
N ALA A 9 11.81 28.39 -1.02
CA ALA A 9 10.67 27.60 -1.43
C ALA A 9 10.57 26.38 -0.50
N ALA A 10 9.57 26.39 0.39
CA ALA A 10 9.11 25.15 1.00
C ALA A 10 8.69 24.25 -0.16
N ALA A 11 9.33 23.07 -0.29
CA ALA A 11 8.94 22.09 -1.29
C ALA A 11 7.46 21.79 -1.09
N ALA A 12 6.62 22.23 -2.03
CA ALA A 12 5.21 21.89 -2.03
C ALA A 12 5.12 20.36 -2.10
N LEU A 13 4.40 19.77 -1.14
CA LEU A 13 3.98 18.39 -1.28
C LEU A 13 2.98 18.39 -2.44
N GLU A 14 3.42 17.90 -3.59
CA GLU A 14 2.58 17.76 -4.79
C GLU A 14 1.91 16.37 -4.72
N PRO A 15 0.70 16.25 -4.13
CA PRO A 15 0.02 14.96 -3.98
C PRO A 15 -0.18 14.23 -5.31
N GLU A 16 -0.33 15.00 -6.40
CA GLU A 16 -0.46 14.48 -7.76
C GLU A 16 0.79 13.72 -8.22
N ALA A 17 1.99 14.20 -7.86
CA ALA A 17 3.24 13.52 -8.18
C ALA A 17 3.39 12.19 -7.42
N GLY A 18 2.87 12.11 -6.20
CA GLY A 18 2.83 10.87 -5.42
C GLY A 18 1.90 9.83 -6.06
N LEU A 19 0.69 10.26 -6.44
CA LEU A 19 -0.28 9.39 -7.11
C LEU A 19 0.25 8.87 -8.46
N ALA A 20 0.82 9.76 -9.28
CA ALA A 20 1.39 9.39 -10.58
C ALA A 20 2.48 8.31 -10.46
N ARG A 21 3.35 8.42 -9.43
CA ARG A 21 4.40 7.42 -9.18
C ARG A 21 3.82 6.07 -8.78
N VAL A 22 2.82 6.05 -7.90
CA VAL A 22 2.15 4.81 -7.48
C VAL A 22 1.45 4.16 -8.67
N GLN A 23 0.75 4.95 -9.49
CA GLN A 23 0.07 4.44 -10.68
C GLN A 23 1.06 3.81 -11.65
N GLN A 24 2.15 4.52 -11.99
CA GLN A 24 3.18 4.00 -12.88
C GLN A 24 3.77 2.68 -12.36
N PHE A 25 4.11 2.61 -11.08
CA PHE A 25 4.61 1.37 -10.47
C PHE A 25 3.60 0.22 -10.61
N LEU A 26 2.33 0.49 -10.31
CA LEU A 26 1.28 -0.53 -10.38
C LEU A 26 0.97 -0.99 -11.81
N ASP A 27 1.15 -0.12 -12.80
CA ASP A 27 0.97 -0.45 -14.23
C ASP A 27 2.09 -1.36 -14.76
N GLU A 28 3.31 -1.24 -14.22
CA GLU A 28 4.46 -2.08 -14.57
C GLU A 28 4.40 -3.49 -13.93
N VAL A 29 3.63 -3.67 -12.85
CA VAL A 29 3.49 -4.96 -12.15
C VAL A 29 2.46 -5.85 -12.86
N GLU A 30 2.94 -6.83 -13.63
CA GLU A 30 2.09 -7.85 -14.25
C GLU A 30 1.65 -8.94 -13.27
N THR A 31 2.58 -9.38 -12.40
CA THR A 31 2.33 -10.38 -11.37
C THR A 31 3.00 -10.00 -10.06
N LEU A 32 2.34 -10.26 -8.94
CA LEU A 32 2.87 -10.07 -7.59
C LEU A 32 2.58 -11.32 -6.77
N ARG A 33 3.55 -11.77 -5.98
CA ARG A 33 3.34 -12.73 -4.89
C ARG A 33 4.09 -12.24 -3.66
N ALA A 34 3.39 -12.17 -2.53
CA ALA A 34 3.99 -11.73 -1.28
C ALA A 34 3.34 -12.45 -0.09
N GLU A 35 4.15 -12.79 0.90
CA GLU A 35 3.68 -13.15 2.24
C GLU A 35 3.27 -11.87 2.98
N PHE A 36 2.22 -11.95 3.80
CA PHE A 36 1.78 -10.82 4.62
C PHE A 36 1.61 -11.24 6.08
N HIS A 37 1.82 -10.27 6.97
CA HIS A 37 1.43 -10.30 8.37
C HIS A 37 0.55 -9.08 8.63
N GLN A 38 -0.71 -9.30 8.98
CA GLN A 38 -1.71 -8.26 9.22
C GLN A 38 -2.02 -8.18 10.71
N THR A 39 -2.05 -6.96 11.25
CA THR A 39 -2.53 -6.67 12.60
C THR A 39 -3.69 -5.70 12.49
N VAL A 40 -4.82 -6.04 13.11
CA VAL A 40 -6.00 -5.18 13.21
C VAL A 40 -6.12 -4.70 14.66
N GLU A 41 -6.23 -3.39 14.82
CA GLU A 41 -6.39 -2.72 16.11
C GLU A 41 -7.78 -2.07 16.19
N ASP A 42 -8.37 -2.02 17.40
CA ASP A 42 -9.59 -1.27 17.66
C ASP A 42 -9.31 0.24 17.84
N GLY A 43 -10.37 1.02 18.07
CA GLY A 43 -10.25 2.47 18.27
C GLY A 43 -9.46 2.87 19.53
N GLU A 44 -9.18 1.93 20.44
CA GLU A 44 -8.36 2.14 21.63
C GLU A 44 -6.90 1.67 21.41
N GLY A 45 -6.56 1.21 20.20
CA GLY A 45 -5.23 0.72 19.84
C GLY A 45 -4.94 -0.70 20.34
N ARG A 46 -5.96 -1.45 20.75
CA ARG A 46 -5.78 -2.85 21.17
C ARG A 46 -5.82 -3.75 19.96
N VAL A 47 -4.85 -4.65 19.84
CA VAL A 47 -4.85 -5.69 18.79
C VAL A 47 -6.05 -6.61 19.00
N VAL A 48 -6.95 -6.63 18.03
CA VAL A 48 -8.14 -7.50 18.01
C VAL A 48 -7.95 -8.72 17.13
N GLN A 49 -7.04 -8.67 16.16
CA GLN A 49 -6.75 -9.78 15.27
C GLN A 49 -5.34 -9.65 14.69
N THR A 50 -4.65 -10.79 14.60
CA THR A 50 -3.47 -10.96 13.74
C THR A 50 -3.77 -12.01 12.68
N SER A 51 -3.21 -11.87 11.49
CA SER A 51 -3.40 -12.85 10.42
C SER A 51 -2.20 -12.91 9.49
N ASP A 52 -1.88 -14.12 9.06
CA ASP A 52 -0.77 -14.40 8.16
C ASP A 52 -1.27 -15.08 6.90
N GLY A 53 -0.55 -14.92 5.79
CA GLY A 53 -0.92 -15.59 4.55
C GLY A 53 -0.16 -15.13 3.32
N VAL A 54 -0.73 -15.41 2.15
CA VAL A 54 -0.13 -15.08 0.86
C VAL A 54 -1.11 -14.34 -0.05
N LEU A 55 -0.65 -13.20 -0.55
CA LEU A 55 -1.30 -12.46 -1.61
C LEU A 55 -0.67 -12.83 -2.95
N THR A 56 -1.50 -13.14 -3.95
CA THR A 56 -1.08 -13.30 -5.34
C THR A 56 -1.97 -12.48 -6.26
N ILE A 57 -1.36 -11.67 -7.12
CA ILE A 57 -2.04 -10.85 -8.12
C ILE A 57 -1.46 -11.22 -9.49
N ALA A 58 -2.33 -11.35 -10.49
CA ALA A 58 -1.91 -11.42 -11.87
C ALA A 58 -2.88 -10.62 -12.76
N ARG A 59 -2.35 -9.66 -13.50
CA ARG A 59 -3.17 -8.86 -14.41
C ARG A 59 -3.50 -9.64 -15.71
N PRO A 60 -4.59 -9.29 -16.40
CA PRO A 60 -5.72 -8.53 -15.88
C PRO A 60 -6.56 -9.38 -14.91
N ASP A 61 -7.13 -8.71 -13.91
CA ASP A 61 -8.26 -9.15 -13.08
C ASP A 61 -8.13 -10.48 -12.32
N ARG A 62 -6.93 -11.02 -12.07
CA ARG A 62 -6.77 -12.19 -11.20
C ARG A 62 -6.20 -11.82 -9.86
N PHE A 63 -6.92 -12.21 -8.82
CA PHE A 63 -6.59 -11.96 -7.44
C PHE A 63 -6.80 -13.21 -6.60
N ARG A 64 -5.82 -13.52 -5.74
CA ARG A 64 -5.92 -14.57 -4.73
C ARG A 64 -5.37 -14.08 -3.41
N TRP A 65 -6.21 -14.07 -2.39
CA TRP A 65 -5.81 -13.85 -1.01
C TRP A 65 -6.03 -15.13 -0.22
N ASP A 66 -4.94 -15.71 0.27
CA ASP A 66 -4.93 -16.94 1.06
C ASP A 66 -4.57 -16.59 2.49
N TYR A 67 -5.52 -16.68 3.42
CA TYR A 67 -5.29 -16.54 4.86
C TYR A 67 -4.98 -17.91 5.44
N ALA A 68 -3.91 -18.02 6.23
CA ALA A 68 -3.49 -19.26 6.87
C ALA A 68 -3.87 -19.31 8.35
N GLU A 69 -3.62 -18.23 9.09
CA GLU A 69 -3.87 -18.17 10.53
C GLU A 69 -4.68 -16.92 10.90
N PRO A 70 -5.51 -16.95 11.96
CA PRO A 70 -5.93 -18.12 12.76
C PRO A 70 -7.06 -18.95 12.10
N TYR A 71 -7.57 -18.50 10.96
CA TYR A 71 -8.61 -19.18 10.20
C TYR A 71 -8.24 -19.22 8.73
N GLU A 72 -8.34 -20.41 8.12
CA GLU A 72 -8.11 -20.57 6.70
C GLU A 72 -9.25 -19.93 5.90
N GLN A 73 -8.93 -18.93 5.08
CA GLN A 73 -9.89 -18.25 4.22
C GLN A 73 -9.28 -17.95 2.86
N LEU A 74 -10.05 -18.19 1.80
CA LEU A 74 -9.65 -17.91 0.43
C LEU A 74 -10.57 -16.84 -0.18
N VAL A 75 -9.99 -15.74 -0.64
CA VAL A 75 -10.68 -14.69 -1.42
C VAL A 75 -10.16 -14.71 -2.85
N LEU A 76 -11.06 -14.76 -3.82
CA LEU A 76 -10.76 -14.78 -5.25
C LEU A 76 -11.54 -13.68 -5.97
N ALA A 77 -10.93 -13.09 -7.00
CA ALA A 77 -11.58 -12.27 -8.01
C ALA A 77 -10.94 -12.53 -9.38
#